data_AF-A0A449GDH2-F1
#
_entry.id   AF-A0A449GDH2-F1
#
_cell.length_a   1.000
_cell.length_b   1.000
_cell.length_c   1.000
_cell.angle_alpha   90.00
_cell.angle_beta   90.00
_cell.angle_gamma   90.00
#
_symmetry.space_group_name_H-M   'P 1'
#
loop_
_entity.id
_entity.type
_entity.pdbx_description
1 polymer ?
#
loop_
_entity_poly.entity_id
_entity_poly.type
_entity_poly.pdbx_seq_one_letter_code
_entity_poly.pdbx_strand_id
1 'polypeptide(L)'
;MADQLTPRVLDRLLPLAARRASAPGGLRVTEGQLQHELCRLLVPAHRLPRRAAFTLPIPVPEDAFRAALARHRELPGLLAPAAPRTTPPGQHTGEPDLFDYGLPRLLVCESQGIAAMLRANGLPMESACPVVSAAELPLHPGVVAMLARVRGTVYVLHGASAAGLRFPARVRELAGLAAEVRVVPLGLRPRQAMGLHLFHRHDRDDLALDRAARPDLRAAPGLPHLDPRERDWLRRGRAVDLDAVRPAALLRTVHRLVREVRPPRTPLVDLRRARDAGFLTWPAA
;
A
#
# COMPACT_ATOMS: atom_id res chain seq x y z
N MET A 1 20.97 -6.84 -20.03
CA MET A 1 20.68 -5.40 -20.27
C MET A 1 20.48 -4.56 -19.01
N ALA A 2 20.24 -5.14 -17.81
CA ALA A 2 20.15 -4.37 -16.55
C ALA A 2 21.51 -4.03 -15.92
N ASP A 3 22.61 -4.53 -16.48
CA ASP A 3 23.91 -4.64 -15.80
C ASP A 3 24.81 -3.39 -15.92
N GLN A 4 24.35 -2.32 -16.58
CA GLN A 4 25.13 -1.08 -16.73
C GLN A 4 24.25 0.17 -16.72
N LEU A 5 23.33 0.29 -15.75
CA LEU A 5 22.81 1.62 -15.42
C LEU A 5 23.95 2.43 -14.81
N THR A 6 24.54 3.33 -15.61
CA THR A 6 25.67 4.11 -15.14
C THR A 6 25.24 5.02 -13.97
N PRO A 7 26.04 5.12 -12.89
CA PRO A 7 25.74 5.98 -11.75
C PRO A 7 25.37 7.42 -12.14
N ARG A 8 26.01 7.94 -13.20
CA ARG A 8 25.74 9.25 -13.79
C ARG A 8 24.30 9.43 -14.30
N VAL A 9 23.68 8.37 -14.85
CA VAL A 9 22.29 8.42 -15.32
C VAL A 9 21.34 8.52 -14.13
N LEU A 10 21.57 7.72 -13.08
CA LEU A 10 20.75 7.75 -11.87
C LEU A 10 20.82 9.13 -11.19
N ASP A 11 22.02 9.69 -11.04
CA ASP A 11 22.23 11.01 -10.41
C ASP A 11 21.51 12.13 -11.18
N ARG A 12 21.50 12.07 -12.52
CA ARG A 12 20.79 13.05 -13.35
C ARG A 12 19.27 12.91 -13.27
N LEU A 13 18.76 11.68 -13.15
CA LEU A 13 17.32 11.41 -13.16
C LEU A 13 16.67 11.55 -11.79
N LEU A 14 17.40 11.37 -10.69
CA LEU A 14 16.87 11.44 -9.32
C LEU A 14 16.13 12.75 -9.03
N PRO A 15 16.66 13.95 -9.33
CA PRO A 15 15.92 15.20 -9.12
C PRO A 15 14.63 15.28 -9.93
N LEU A 16 14.61 14.74 -11.15
CA LEU A 16 13.41 14.67 -11.97
C LEU A 16 12.39 13.68 -11.40
N ALA A 17 12.84 12.51 -10.94
CA ALA A 17 12.00 11.51 -10.28
C ALA A 17 11.37 12.10 -9.01
N ALA A 18 12.14 12.79 -8.17
CA ALA A 18 11.66 13.46 -6.97
C ALA A 18 10.58 14.50 -7.31
N ARG A 19 10.82 15.40 -8.27
CA ARG A 19 9.81 16.37 -8.70
C ARG A 19 8.52 15.72 -9.18
N ARG A 20 8.61 14.62 -9.93
CA ARG A 20 7.43 13.90 -10.45
C ARG A 20 6.69 13.12 -9.38
N ALA A 21 7.40 12.49 -8.45
CA ALA A 21 6.81 11.77 -7.33
C ALA A 21 6.09 12.72 -6.37
N SER A 22 6.68 13.89 -6.12
CA SER A 22 6.14 14.94 -5.26
C SER A 22 5.08 15.81 -5.93
N ALA A 23 4.70 15.54 -7.18
CA ALA A 23 3.63 16.25 -7.87
C ALA A 23 2.26 15.57 -7.66
N PRO A 24 1.16 16.35 -7.59
CA PRO A 24 1.10 17.82 -7.54
C PRO A 24 1.34 18.37 -6.13
N GLY A 25 1.76 19.63 -6.01
CA GLY A 25 1.69 20.38 -4.74
C GLY A 25 2.77 20.04 -3.70
N GLY A 26 3.85 19.35 -4.06
CA GLY A 26 4.95 19.08 -3.14
C GLY A 26 4.65 17.96 -2.14
N LEU A 27 4.00 16.89 -2.61
CA LEU A 27 3.70 15.71 -1.81
C LEU A 27 4.95 15.16 -1.12
N ARG A 28 4.76 14.67 0.09
CA ARG A 28 5.76 13.91 0.82
C ARG A 28 5.77 12.46 0.30
N VAL A 29 6.93 11.88 0.05
CA VAL A 29 7.05 10.56 -0.61
C VAL A 29 8.10 9.68 0.08
N THR A 30 7.95 8.37 -0.02
CA THR A 30 8.94 7.40 0.51
C THR A 30 10.12 7.22 -0.46
N GLU A 31 11.24 6.69 0.05
CA GLU A 31 12.35 6.22 -0.79
C GLU A 31 11.90 5.17 -1.81
N GLY A 32 11.05 4.23 -1.40
CA GLY A 32 10.49 3.21 -2.29
C GLY A 32 9.68 3.83 -3.45
N GLN A 33 8.84 4.83 -3.15
CA GLN A 33 8.07 5.54 -4.18
C GLN A 33 8.97 6.32 -5.14
N LEU A 34 10.04 6.91 -4.62
CA LEU A 34 11.05 7.59 -5.43
C LEU A 34 11.79 6.62 -6.36
N GLN A 35 12.22 5.46 -5.85
CA GLN A 35 12.86 4.41 -6.67
C GLN A 35 11.92 3.96 -7.80
N HIS A 36 10.63 3.76 -7.51
CA HIS A 36 9.66 3.35 -8.52
C HIS A 36 9.40 4.45 -9.56
N GLU A 37 9.39 5.73 -9.19
CA GLU A 37 9.30 6.81 -10.18
C GLU A 37 10.57 6.88 -11.05
N LEU A 38 11.74 6.64 -10.49
CA LEU A 38 12.99 6.50 -11.26
C LEU A 38 12.90 5.31 -12.25
N CYS A 39 12.38 4.16 -11.82
CA CYS A 39 12.13 3.02 -12.71
C CYS A 39 11.16 3.38 -13.85
N ARG A 40 10.11 4.18 -13.58
CA ARG A 40 9.16 4.64 -14.61
C ARG A 40 9.77 5.62 -15.61
N LEU A 41 10.81 6.36 -15.23
CA LEU A 41 11.57 7.22 -16.14
C LEU A 41 12.45 6.39 -17.07
N LEU A 42 13.10 5.36 -16.54
CA LEU A 42 13.98 4.47 -17.31
C LEU A 42 13.20 3.54 -18.24
N VAL A 43 12.09 2.98 -17.75
CA VAL A 43 11.25 2.03 -18.48
C VAL A 43 9.80 2.50 -18.40
N PRO A 44 9.29 3.27 -19.38
CA PRO A 44 7.97 3.88 -19.32
C PRO A 44 6.83 2.90 -19.66
N ALA A 45 6.90 1.66 -19.17
CA ALA A 45 5.92 0.60 -19.45
C ALA A 45 4.48 0.98 -19.06
N HIS A 46 4.31 1.86 -18.07
CA HIS A 46 3.01 2.43 -17.69
C HIS A 46 2.29 3.18 -18.83
N ARG A 47 2.98 3.50 -19.93
CA ARG A 47 2.40 4.10 -21.16
C ARG A 47 1.91 3.07 -22.18
N LEU A 48 2.29 1.79 -22.01
CA LEU A 48 1.87 0.74 -22.94
C LEU A 48 0.37 0.44 -22.80
N PRO A 49 -0.28 -0.11 -23.84
CA PRO A 49 -1.70 -0.44 -23.79
C PRO A 49 -2.02 -1.43 -22.67
N ARG A 50 -2.96 -1.06 -21.78
CA ARG A 50 -3.37 -1.87 -20.62
C ARG A 50 -4.09 -3.19 -20.96
N ARG A 51 -4.35 -3.43 -22.25
CA ARG A 51 -4.92 -4.71 -22.73
C ARG A 51 -3.94 -5.87 -22.49
N ALA A 52 -2.64 -5.60 -22.53
CA ALA A 52 -1.62 -6.57 -22.17
C ALA A 52 -1.36 -6.50 -20.67
N ALA A 53 -1.84 -7.46 -19.89
CA ALA A 53 -1.65 -7.47 -18.44
C ALA A 53 -0.32 -8.15 -18.05
N PHE A 54 0.66 -7.38 -17.59
CA PHE A 54 1.97 -7.89 -17.16
C PHE A 54 2.63 -6.99 -16.11
N THR A 55 3.66 -7.49 -15.44
CA THR A 55 4.56 -6.72 -14.57
C THR A 55 6.00 -6.87 -15.06
N LEU A 56 6.83 -5.89 -14.75
CA LEU A 56 8.27 -5.90 -15.08
C LEU A 56 9.10 -6.01 -13.81
N PRO A 57 10.26 -6.70 -13.81
CA PRO A 57 11.14 -6.66 -12.65
C PRO A 57 11.66 -5.24 -12.44
N ILE A 58 11.94 -4.85 -11.20
CA ILE A 58 12.56 -3.56 -10.89
C ILE A 58 13.92 -3.46 -11.62
N PRO A 59 14.10 -2.50 -12.55
CA PRO A 59 15.33 -2.39 -13.35
C PRO A 59 16.48 -1.72 -12.58
N VAL A 60 16.19 -1.01 -11.49
CA VAL A 60 17.20 -0.31 -10.66
C VAL A 60 17.44 -1.11 -9.38
N PRO A 61 18.61 -1.76 -9.23
CA PRO A 61 18.98 -2.43 -7.99
C PRO A 61 18.93 -1.48 -6.80
N GLU A 62 18.53 -2.00 -5.64
CA GLU A 62 18.38 -1.19 -4.41
C GLU A 62 19.70 -0.52 -4.01
N ASP A 63 20.82 -1.23 -4.08
CA ASP A 63 22.13 -0.67 -3.71
C ASP A 63 22.55 0.46 -4.64
N ALA A 64 22.30 0.33 -5.94
CA ALA A 64 22.59 1.39 -6.92
C ALA A 64 21.71 2.62 -6.66
N PHE A 65 20.43 2.41 -6.33
CA PHE A 65 19.52 3.49 -5.94
C PHE A 65 19.98 4.19 -4.67
N ARG A 66 20.28 3.44 -3.60
CA ARG A 66 20.75 3.98 -2.32
C ARG A 66 22.08 4.72 -2.46
N ALA A 67 23.02 4.19 -3.23
CA ALA A 67 24.30 4.85 -3.50
C ALA A 67 24.10 6.17 -4.24
N ALA A 68 23.18 6.23 -5.21
CA ALA A 68 22.82 7.46 -5.90
C ALA A 68 22.12 8.45 -4.95
N LEU A 69 21.15 7.97 -4.16
CA LEU A 69 20.45 8.77 -3.17
C LEU A 69 21.41 9.43 -2.16
N ALA A 70 22.40 8.68 -1.65
CA ALA A 70 23.40 9.18 -0.71
C ALA A 70 24.29 10.32 -1.25
N ARG A 71 24.41 10.44 -2.59
CA ARG A 71 25.13 11.57 -3.22
C ARG A 71 24.31 12.86 -3.27
N HIS A 72 23.00 12.78 -3.04
CA HIS A 72 22.13 13.94 -2.95
C HIS A 72 21.90 14.32 -1.48
N ARG A 73 22.22 15.56 -1.10
CA ARG A 73 22.00 16.06 0.27
C ARG A 73 20.51 16.19 0.60
N GLU A 74 19.71 16.70 -0.33
CA GLU A 74 18.27 16.88 -0.16
C GLU A 74 17.53 16.64 -1.49
N LEU A 75 16.39 15.97 -1.41
CA LEU A 75 15.47 15.80 -2.53
C LEU A 75 14.07 16.32 -2.14
N PRO A 76 13.44 17.18 -2.95
CA PRO A 76 12.15 17.77 -2.62
C PRO A 76 11.08 16.72 -2.34
N GLY A 77 10.46 16.81 -1.16
CA GLY A 77 9.36 15.94 -0.74
C GLY A 77 9.77 14.56 -0.24
N LEU A 78 11.04 14.16 -0.32
CA LEU A 78 11.46 12.88 0.25
C LEU A 78 11.31 12.89 1.77
N LEU A 79 10.66 11.86 2.31
CA LEU A 79 10.51 11.66 3.74
C LEU A 79 11.75 11.00 4.32
N ALA A 80 12.17 11.48 5.49
CA ALA A 80 13.07 10.73 6.34
C ALA A 80 12.39 9.40 6.75
N PRO A 81 13.14 8.30 6.85
CA PRO A 81 12.62 7.05 7.40
C PRO A 81 12.01 7.28 8.79
N ALA A 82 10.72 6.97 8.94
CA ALA A 82 9.99 7.17 10.18
C ALA A 82 9.85 5.86 10.95
N ALA A 83 10.31 5.83 12.20
CA ALA A 83 10.07 4.72 13.10
C ALA A 83 8.56 4.54 13.38
N PRO A 84 8.08 3.31 13.63
CA PRO A 84 6.72 3.07 14.14
C PRO A 84 6.48 3.88 15.41
N ARG A 85 5.28 4.46 15.57
CA ARG A 85 4.92 5.12 16.83
C ARG A 85 4.49 4.07 17.82
N THR A 86 5.33 3.82 18.81
CA THR A 86 5.04 2.92 19.93
C THR A 86 4.47 3.66 21.14
N THR A 87 4.46 4.99 21.09
CA THR A 87 3.90 5.83 22.15
C THR A 87 2.38 5.67 22.25
N PRO A 88 1.84 5.40 23.46
CA PRO A 88 0.40 5.37 23.69
C PRO A 88 -0.32 6.63 23.17
N PRO A 89 -1.50 6.48 22.54
CA PRO A 89 -2.30 7.62 22.13
C PRO A 89 -2.76 8.43 23.35
N GLY A 90 -2.87 9.74 23.18
CA GLY A 90 -3.39 10.64 24.23
C GLY A 90 -2.37 11.15 25.24
N GLN A 91 -1.10 10.72 25.21
CA GLN A 91 -0.09 11.19 26.19
C GLN A 91 0.16 12.71 26.20
N HIS A 92 -0.16 13.40 25.10
CA HIS A 92 0.01 14.83 24.96
C HIS A 92 -1.19 15.63 25.49
N THR A 93 -2.25 14.96 25.93
CA THR A 93 -3.46 15.60 26.45
C THR A 93 -3.80 15.08 27.85
N GLY A 94 -4.36 15.96 28.69
CA GLY A 94 -4.87 15.61 30.01
C GLY A 94 -6.34 15.19 30.00
N GLU A 95 -6.99 15.16 28.84
CA GLU A 95 -8.43 14.87 28.72
C GLU A 95 -8.74 13.42 29.16
N PRO A 96 -9.48 13.23 30.28
CA PRO A 96 -9.73 11.91 30.84
C PRO A 96 -10.73 11.09 30.01
N ASP A 97 -11.54 11.75 29.18
CA ASP A 97 -12.63 11.18 28.37
C ASP A 97 -12.20 10.89 26.92
N LEU A 98 -10.90 10.99 26.58
CA LEU A 98 -10.41 10.83 25.21
C LEU A 98 -10.90 9.54 24.52
N PHE A 99 -11.03 8.45 25.28
CA PHE A 99 -11.47 7.15 24.77
C PHE A 99 -12.99 6.92 24.84
N ASP A 100 -13.76 7.89 25.32
CA ASP A 100 -15.22 7.82 25.37
C ASP A 100 -15.85 8.17 24.02
N TYR A 101 -15.12 8.92 23.18
CA TYR A 101 -15.52 9.23 21.81
C TYR A 101 -15.54 8.00 20.89
N GLY A 102 -16.35 8.05 19.84
CA GLY A 102 -16.37 7.03 18.80
C GLY A 102 -15.30 7.25 17.75
N LEU A 103 -14.64 6.18 17.29
CA LEU A 103 -13.74 6.22 16.14
C LEU A 103 -14.41 5.54 14.93
N PRO A 104 -15.04 6.29 14.01
CA PRO A 104 -15.82 5.66 12.93
C PRO A 104 -14.97 4.94 11.89
N ARG A 105 -13.70 5.34 11.73
CA ARG A 105 -12.80 4.78 10.73
C ARG A 105 -11.33 4.82 11.14
N LEU A 106 -10.61 3.78 10.80
CA LEU A 106 -9.15 3.65 10.98
C LEU A 106 -8.56 3.03 9.71
N LEU A 107 -7.39 3.49 9.29
CA LEU A 107 -6.62 2.88 8.21
C LEU A 107 -5.38 2.19 8.76
N VAL A 108 -5.27 0.88 8.54
CA VAL A 108 -4.10 0.06 8.86
C VAL A 108 -3.33 -0.22 7.58
N CYS A 109 -2.09 0.25 7.49
CA CYS A 109 -1.21 -0.02 6.36
C CYS A 109 -0.25 -1.17 6.68
N GLU A 110 -0.06 -2.09 5.74
CA GLU A 110 0.99 -3.12 5.85
C GLU A 110 2.39 -2.47 5.97
N SER A 111 2.65 -1.42 5.18
CA SER A 111 3.95 -0.71 5.15
C SER A 111 3.98 0.50 6.09
N GLN A 112 5.00 0.56 6.94
CA GLN A 112 5.32 1.73 7.79
C GLN A 112 5.64 2.97 6.95
N GLY A 113 6.39 2.81 5.85
CA GLY A 113 6.71 3.92 4.95
C GLY A 113 5.46 4.54 4.32
N ILE A 114 4.52 3.71 3.87
CA ILE A 114 3.25 4.18 3.31
C ILE A 114 2.38 4.83 4.40
N ALA A 115 2.31 4.26 5.60
CA ALA A 115 1.61 4.90 6.72
C ALA A 115 2.20 6.28 7.03
N ALA A 116 3.53 6.42 7.07
CA ALA A 116 4.21 7.69 7.29
C ALA A 116 3.92 8.69 6.16
N MET A 117 3.94 8.22 4.90
CA MET A 117 3.60 9.02 3.74
C MET A 117 2.17 9.55 3.79
N LEU A 118 1.18 8.70 4.08
CA LEU A 118 -0.22 9.15 4.19
C LEU A 118 -0.42 10.17 5.31
N ARG A 119 0.26 9.98 6.46
CA ARG A 119 0.24 10.94 7.58
C ARG A 119 0.87 12.27 7.20
N ALA A 120 2.04 12.24 6.57
CA ALA A 120 2.78 13.43 6.17
C ALA A 120 2.08 14.25 5.08
N ASN A 121 1.16 13.62 4.34
CA ASN A 121 0.28 14.29 3.37
C ASN A 121 -1.14 14.53 3.91
N GLY A 122 -1.33 14.57 5.23
CA GLY A 122 -2.56 15.07 5.83
C GLY A 122 -3.77 14.13 5.81
N LEU A 123 -3.63 12.87 5.39
CA LEU A 123 -4.76 11.93 5.30
C LEU A 123 -5.59 11.82 6.59
N PRO A 124 -4.99 11.74 7.80
CA PRO A 124 -5.76 11.68 9.05
C PRO A 124 -6.71 12.86 9.23
N MET A 125 -6.24 14.07 8.95
CA MET A 125 -6.99 15.31 9.11
C MET A 125 -8.06 15.43 8.03
N GLU A 126 -7.65 15.29 6.77
CA GLU A 126 -8.53 15.52 5.64
C GLU A 126 -9.68 14.51 5.60
N SER A 127 -9.40 13.23 5.83
CA SER A 127 -10.39 12.16 5.76
C SER A 127 -11.02 11.80 7.11
N ALA A 128 -10.66 12.49 8.21
CA ALA A 128 -11.02 12.08 9.57
C ALA A 128 -10.79 10.58 9.79
N CYS A 129 -9.61 10.09 9.37
CA CYS A 129 -9.26 8.68 9.31
C CYS A 129 -7.83 8.48 9.79
N PRO A 130 -7.63 8.26 11.11
CA PRO A 130 -6.32 7.97 11.66
C PRO A 130 -5.63 6.82 10.90
N VAL A 131 -4.31 6.93 10.77
CA VAL A 131 -3.48 5.97 10.04
C VAL A 131 -2.48 5.35 10.99
N VAL A 132 -2.41 4.03 10.97
CA VAL A 132 -1.40 3.22 11.66
C VAL A 132 -0.78 2.23 10.68
N SER A 133 0.41 1.73 10.99
CA SER A 133 1.04 0.64 10.26
C SER A 133 0.90 -0.70 11.00
N ALA A 134 1.20 -1.79 10.31
CA ALA A 134 1.30 -3.12 10.91
C ALA A 134 2.32 -3.19 12.05
N ALA A 135 3.37 -2.36 12.00
CA ALA A 135 4.41 -2.29 13.04
C ALA A 135 3.95 -1.49 14.27
N GLU A 136 2.79 -0.82 14.20
CA GLU A 136 2.15 -0.11 15.31
C GLU A 136 1.01 -0.97 15.94
N LEU A 137 0.92 -2.26 15.59
CA LEU A 137 -0.01 -3.22 16.19
C LEU A 137 0.64 -4.00 17.35
N PRO A 138 -0.12 -4.42 18.38
CA PRO A 138 -1.57 -4.27 18.54
C PRO A 138 -2.01 -2.83 18.84
N LEU A 139 -3.30 -2.54 18.62
CA LEU A 139 -3.86 -1.22 18.94
C LEU A 139 -3.99 -1.04 20.46
N HIS A 140 -3.91 0.20 20.92
CA HIS A 140 -4.21 0.55 22.30
C HIS A 140 -5.66 0.14 22.64
N PRO A 141 -5.93 -0.47 23.82
CA PRO A 141 -7.27 -0.93 24.20
C PRO A 141 -8.35 0.17 24.12
N GLY A 142 -8.00 1.40 24.50
CA GLY A 142 -8.89 2.55 24.36
C GLY A 142 -9.32 2.81 22.91
N VAL A 143 -8.42 2.68 21.94
CA VAL A 143 -8.75 2.83 20.50
C VAL A 143 -9.66 1.70 20.02
N VAL A 144 -9.42 0.47 20.48
CA VAL A 144 -10.30 -0.67 20.20
C VAL A 144 -11.71 -0.41 20.75
N ALA A 145 -11.83 0.12 21.97
CA ALA A 145 -13.11 0.48 22.57
C ALA A 145 -13.83 1.59 21.78
N MET A 146 -13.11 2.64 21.36
CA MET A 146 -13.66 3.71 20.51
C MET A 146 -14.22 3.17 19.19
N LEU A 147 -13.52 2.21 18.55
CA LEU A 147 -13.98 1.56 17.31
C LEU A 147 -15.24 0.72 17.56
N ALA A 148 -15.23 -0.11 18.62
CA ALA A 148 -16.34 -1.01 18.94
C ALA A 148 -17.63 -0.24 19.25
N ARG A 149 -17.52 0.87 20.01
CA ARG A 149 -18.65 1.72 20.43
C ARG A 149 -19.51 2.18 19.26
N VAL A 150 -18.90 2.48 18.11
CA VAL A 150 -19.60 2.97 16.91
C VAL A 150 -19.63 1.94 15.77
N ARG A 151 -19.26 0.69 16.02
CA ARG A 151 -19.12 -0.36 14.99
C ARG A 151 -18.27 0.13 13.80
N GLY A 152 -17.14 0.75 14.13
CA GLY A 152 -16.27 1.43 13.19
C GLY A 152 -15.72 0.53 12.09
N THR A 153 -15.16 1.15 11.06
CA THR A 153 -14.54 0.44 9.94
C THR A 153 -13.02 0.57 9.94
N VAL A 154 -12.33 -0.56 10.01
CA VAL A 154 -10.89 -0.68 9.82
C VAL A 154 -10.61 -1.01 8.36
N TYR A 155 -10.06 -0.05 7.63
CA TYR A 155 -9.58 -0.24 6.27
C TYR A 155 -8.15 -0.82 6.30
N VAL A 156 -7.87 -1.81 5.46
CA VAL A 156 -6.56 -2.49 5.44
C VAL A 156 -5.87 -2.31 4.09
N LEU A 157 -4.82 -1.49 4.06
CA LEU A 157 -4.08 -1.15 2.85
C LEU A 157 -2.80 -1.99 2.75
N HIS A 158 -2.68 -2.80 1.70
CA HIS A 158 -1.60 -3.77 1.50
C HIS A 158 -1.10 -3.83 0.05
N GLY A 159 0.10 -4.36 -0.15
CA GLY A 159 0.68 -4.62 -1.47
C GLY A 159 0.10 -5.87 -2.16
N ALA A 160 0.42 -6.05 -3.44
CA ALA A 160 0.10 -7.29 -4.16
C ALA A 160 1.20 -8.33 -3.91
N SER A 161 1.12 -9.01 -2.77
CA SER A 161 1.96 -10.15 -2.40
C SER A 161 1.09 -11.22 -1.71
N ALA A 162 1.62 -12.43 -1.55
CA ALA A 162 0.89 -13.46 -0.81
C ALA A 162 0.69 -13.06 0.65
N ALA A 163 1.69 -12.43 1.28
CA ALA A 163 1.58 -11.88 2.64
C ALA A 163 0.53 -10.77 2.72
N GLY A 164 0.59 -9.79 1.81
CA GLY A 164 -0.34 -8.65 1.77
C GLY A 164 -1.78 -9.10 1.56
N LEU A 165 -2.02 -10.09 0.69
CA LEU A 165 -3.37 -10.62 0.47
C LEU A 165 -3.96 -11.37 1.69
N ARG A 166 -3.12 -11.93 2.56
CA ARG A 166 -3.56 -12.55 3.83
C ARG A 166 -3.72 -11.55 4.96
N PHE A 167 -3.03 -10.41 4.88
CA PHE A 167 -2.97 -9.42 5.97
C PHE A 167 -4.36 -8.97 6.46
N PRO A 168 -5.36 -8.67 5.61
CA PRO A 168 -6.70 -8.31 6.07
C PRO A 168 -7.37 -9.35 6.97
N ALA A 169 -7.17 -10.64 6.71
CA ALA A 169 -7.73 -11.72 7.54
C ALA A 169 -7.06 -11.79 8.92
N ARG A 170 -5.78 -11.40 9.01
CA ARG A 170 -5.00 -11.41 10.26
C ARG A 170 -5.18 -10.14 11.09
N VAL A 171 -5.54 -9.01 10.47
CA VAL A 171 -5.63 -7.71 11.15
C VAL A 171 -6.56 -7.74 12.37
N ARG A 172 -7.68 -8.48 12.32
CA ARG A 172 -8.59 -8.57 13.47
C ARG A 172 -7.87 -9.11 14.71
N GLU A 173 -7.14 -10.21 14.55
CA GLU A 173 -6.37 -10.82 15.63
C GLU A 173 -5.19 -9.93 16.04
N LEU A 174 -4.38 -9.48 15.07
CA LEU A 174 -3.18 -8.68 15.33
C LEU A 174 -3.48 -7.34 16.02
N ALA A 175 -4.63 -6.73 15.73
CA ALA A 175 -5.04 -5.45 16.29
C ALA A 175 -5.95 -5.60 17.52
N GLY A 176 -6.35 -6.82 17.90
CA GLY A 176 -7.26 -7.06 19.03
C GLY A 176 -8.67 -6.50 18.79
N LEU A 177 -9.17 -6.53 17.54
CA LEU A 177 -10.46 -5.93 17.19
C LEU A 177 -11.63 -6.79 17.67
N ALA A 178 -12.66 -6.12 18.22
CA ALA A 178 -13.94 -6.74 18.51
C ALA A 178 -14.66 -7.23 17.23
N ALA A 179 -15.61 -8.15 17.39
CA ALA A 179 -16.30 -8.79 16.26
C ALA A 179 -17.16 -7.80 15.45
N GLU A 180 -17.69 -6.77 16.11
CA GLU A 180 -18.56 -5.74 15.54
C GLU A 180 -17.79 -4.74 14.67
N VAL A 181 -16.47 -4.67 14.81
CA VAL A 181 -15.62 -3.80 13.99
C VAL A 181 -15.48 -4.42 12.60
N ARG A 182 -15.87 -3.65 11.59
CA ARG A 182 -15.81 -4.07 10.19
C ARG A 182 -14.38 -3.95 9.68
N VAL A 183 -13.85 -5.01 9.08
CA VAL A 183 -12.55 -4.98 8.39
C VAL A 183 -12.79 -4.94 6.88
N VAL A 184 -12.26 -3.93 6.20
CA VAL A 184 -12.41 -3.74 4.75
C VAL A 184 -11.03 -3.74 4.09
N PRO A 185 -10.71 -4.74 3.26
CA PRO A 185 -9.48 -4.70 2.47
C PRO A 185 -9.52 -3.53 1.47
N LEU A 186 -8.40 -2.84 1.35
CA LEU A 186 -8.11 -1.72 0.47
C LEU A 186 -6.75 -1.91 -0.22
N GLY A 187 -6.31 -3.15 -0.45
CA GLY A 187 -5.00 -3.40 -1.04
C GLY A 187 -4.99 -3.54 -2.56
N LEU A 188 -3.77 -3.60 -3.09
CA LEU A 188 -3.47 -3.88 -4.49
C LEU A 188 -3.63 -5.38 -4.77
N ARG A 189 -4.38 -5.73 -5.81
CA ARG A 189 -4.48 -7.10 -6.34
C ARG A 189 -3.42 -7.36 -7.42
N PRO A 190 -2.93 -8.60 -7.60
CA PRO A 190 -2.03 -8.93 -8.71
C PRO A 190 -2.60 -8.56 -10.09
N ARG A 191 -3.92 -8.74 -10.32
CA ARG A 191 -4.55 -8.31 -11.59
C ARG A 191 -4.40 -6.80 -11.85
N GLN A 192 -4.42 -6.00 -10.79
CA GLN A 192 -4.30 -4.54 -10.87
C GLN A 192 -2.86 -4.14 -11.07
N ALA A 193 -1.92 -4.80 -10.38
CA ALA A 193 -0.49 -4.63 -10.62
C ALA A 193 -0.14 -4.92 -12.08
N MET A 194 -0.68 -6.01 -12.64
CA MET A 194 -0.51 -6.37 -14.05
C MET A 194 -1.19 -5.37 -14.99
N GLY A 195 -2.41 -4.90 -14.70
CA GLY A 195 -3.11 -3.91 -15.54
C GLY A 195 -2.50 -2.51 -15.53
N LEU A 196 -1.67 -2.21 -14.52
CA LEU A 196 -0.94 -0.95 -14.37
C LEU A 196 0.53 -1.04 -14.81
N HIS A 197 0.98 -2.21 -15.27
CA HIS A 197 2.38 -2.49 -15.64
C HIS A 197 3.37 -2.12 -14.53
N LEU A 198 3.01 -2.41 -13.28
CA LEU A 198 3.86 -2.06 -12.14
C LEU A 198 5.14 -2.88 -12.13
N PHE A 199 6.19 -2.29 -11.56
CA PHE A 199 7.41 -3.01 -11.30
C PHE A 199 7.20 -3.94 -10.10
N HIS A 200 7.65 -5.19 -10.24
CA HIS A 200 7.59 -6.19 -9.19
C HIS A 200 8.99 -6.50 -8.68
N ARG A 201 9.04 -6.85 -7.40
CA ARG A 201 10.15 -7.57 -6.81
C ARG A 201 9.84 -9.06 -6.81
N HIS A 202 10.89 -9.86 -6.63
CA HIS A 202 10.69 -11.24 -6.25
C HIS A 202 10.61 -11.33 -4.73
N ASP A 203 9.58 -12.01 -4.24
CA ASP A 203 9.38 -12.23 -2.82
C ASP A 203 10.49 -13.16 -2.31
N ARG A 204 11.36 -12.66 -1.44
CA ARG A 204 12.59 -13.37 -1.04
C ARG A 204 12.27 -14.61 -0.20
N ASP A 205 11.19 -14.55 0.58
CA ASP A 205 10.71 -15.66 1.39
C ASP A 205 10.17 -16.81 0.50
N ASP A 206 9.59 -16.48 -0.67
CA ASP A 206 9.14 -17.48 -1.65
C ASP A 206 10.28 -18.04 -2.51
N LEU A 207 11.37 -17.29 -2.72
CA LEU A 207 12.53 -17.73 -3.50
C LEU A 207 13.38 -18.78 -2.77
N ALA A 208 13.35 -18.78 -1.44
CA ALA A 208 14.02 -19.79 -0.61
C ALA A 208 13.29 -21.13 -0.57
N LEU A 209 11.98 -21.15 -0.86
CA LEU A 209 11.19 -22.38 -1.00
C LEU A 209 11.33 -22.96 -2.41
N ASP A 210 11.64 -24.26 -2.48
CA ASP A 210 11.54 -25.02 -3.72
C ASP A 210 10.15 -24.82 -4.35
N ARG A 211 10.07 -24.67 -5.67
CA ARG A 211 8.79 -24.40 -6.36
C ARG A 211 7.76 -25.50 -6.10
N ALA A 212 8.21 -26.74 -5.88
CA ALA A 212 7.38 -27.88 -5.52
C ALA A 212 6.87 -27.83 -4.06
N ALA A 213 7.60 -27.15 -3.17
CA ALA A 213 7.22 -26.96 -1.76
C ALA A 213 6.33 -25.73 -1.53
N ARG A 214 6.01 -24.96 -2.59
CA ARG A 214 5.16 -23.76 -2.46
C ARG A 214 3.73 -24.17 -2.08
N PRO A 215 3.15 -23.56 -1.04
CA PRO A 215 1.83 -23.93 -0.57
C PRO A 215 0.78 -23.74 -1.67
N ASP A 216 -0.18 -24.66 -1.76
CA ASP A 216 -1.29 -24.51 -2.68
C ASP A 216 -2.10 -23.26 -2.30
N LEU A 217 -1.96 -22.22 -3.12
CA LEU A 217 -2.65 -20.95 -2.94
C LEU A 217 -4.18 -21.08 -3.04
N ARG A 218 -4.72 -22.22 -3.51
CA ARG A 218 -6.17 -22.50 -3.49
C ARG A 218 -6.69 -22.82 -2.09
N ALA A 219 -5.87 -23.46 -1.27
CA ALA A 219 -6.24 -23.93 0.07
C ALA A 219 -5.62 -23.06 1.18
N ALA A 220 -4.75 -22.12 0.85
CA ALA A 220 -4.08 -21.26 1.81
C ALA A 220 -5.09 -20.39 2.60
N PRO A 221 -5.17 -20.55 3.93
CA PRO A 221 -6.08 -19.79 4.77
C PRO A 221 -5.89 -18.27 4.65
N GLY A 222 -6.99 -17.53 4.72
CA GLY A 222 -6.99 -16.06 4.72
C GLY A 222 -6.72 -15.40 3.37
N LEU A 223 -6.44 -16.16 2.30
CA LEU A 223 -6.38 -15.59 0.96
C LEU A 223 -7.78 -15.32 0.39
N PRO A 224 -7.98 -14.21 -0.33
CA PRO A 224 -9.22 -13.98 -1.06
C PRO A 224 -9.30 -14.92 -2.26
N HIS A 225 -10.46 -14.97 -2.91
CA HIS A 225 -10.57 -15.65 -4.20
C HIS A 225 -9.61 -15.02 -5.23
N LEU A 226 -8.72 -15.85 -5.77
CA LEU A 226 -7.74 -15.48 -6.79
C LEU A 226 -8.12 -16.10 -8.12
N ASP A 227 -8.05 -15.33 -9.21
CA ASP A 227 -8.20 -15.90 -10.55
C ASP A 227 -6.95 -16.73 -10.96
N PRO A 228 -7.02 -17.53 -12.05
CA PRO A 228 -5.89 -18.35 -12.48
C PRO A 228 -4.60 -17.57 -12.77
N ARG A 229 -4.70 -16.34 -13.30
CA ARG A 229 -3.53 -15.49 -13.61
C ARG A 229 -2.93 -14.91 -12.34
N GLU A 230 -3.76 -14.47 -11.39
CA GLU A 230 -3.29 -13.98 -10.08
C GLU A 230 -2.53 -15.09 -9.34
N ARG A 231 -3.04 -16.34 -9.36
CA ARG A 231 -2.35 -17.49 -8.77
C ARG A 231 -1.03 -17.81 -9.46
N ASP A 232 -1.00 -17.82 -10.80
CA ASP A 232 0.24 -18.06 -11.54
C ASP A 232 1.30 -16.99 -11.25
N TRP A 233 0.86 -15.73 -11.19
CA TRP A 233 1.71 -14.60 -10.90
C TRP A 233 2.35 -14.70 -9.50
N LEU A 234 1.56 -15.03 -8.47
CA LEU A 234 2.06 -15.29 -7.12
C LEU A 234 2.96 -16.53 -7.07
N ARG A 235 2.59 -17.61 -7.78
CA ARG A 235 3.43 -18.83 -7.86
C ARG A 235 4.77 -18.58 -8.53
N ARG A 236 4.95 -17.49 -9.28
CA ARG A 236 6.26 -17.05 -9.80
C ARG A 236 7.07 -16.25 -8.76
N GLY A 237 6.60 -16.17 -7.52
CA GLY A 237 7.22 -15.43 -6.43
C GLY A 237 7.28 -13.94 -6.73
N ARG A 238 6.28 -13.40 -7.43
CA ARG A 238 6.23 -11.96 -7.76
C ARG A 238 5.46 -11.23 -6.67
N ALA A 239 5.93 -10.04 -6.32
CA ALA A 239 5.29 -9.16 -5.35
C ALA A 239 5.41 -7.69 -5.80
N VAL A 240 4.38 -6.89 -5.51
CA VAL A 240 4.38 -5.44 -5.77
C VAL A 240 3.97 -4.69 -4.52
N ASP A 241 4.87 -3.86 -4.02
CA ASP A 241 4.57 -2.97 -2.90
C ASP A 241 3.75 -1.78 -3.35
N LEU A 242 3.07 -1.16 -2.40
CA LEU A 242 2.32 0.08 -2.65
C LEU A 242 3.22 1.26 -3.05
N ASP A 243 4.52 1.17 -2.76
CA ASP A 243 5.53 2.10 -3.26
C ASP A 243 5.57 2.15 -4.80
N ALA A 244 5.16 1.06 -5.47
CA ALA A 244 5.05 1.01 -6.91
C ALA A 244 3.84 1.77 -7.47
N VAL A 245 2.94 2.32 -6.64
CA VAL A 245 1.83 3.18 -7.07
C VAL A 245 2.25 4.65 -7.00
N ARG A 246 1.82 5.47 -7.96
CA ARG A 246 2.11 6.92 -7.93
C ARG A 246 1.54 7.56 -6.65
N PRO A 247 2.31 8.36 -5.88
CA PRO A 247 1.85 8.95 -4.61
C PRO A 247 0.50 9.68 -4.72
N ALA A 248 0.36 10.57 -5.70
CA ALA A 248 -0.89 11.30 -5.95
C ALA A 248 -2.07 10.37 -6.31
N ALA A 249 -1.82 9.28 -7.04
CA ALA A 249 -2.87 8.30 -7.36
C ALA A 249 -3.27 7.50 -6.11
N LEU A 250 -2.30 7.13 -5.28
CA LEU A 250 -2.51 6.44 -4.02
C LEU A 250 -3.35 7.29 -3.06
N LEU A 251 -2.93 8.52 -2.78
CA LEU A 251 -3.66 9.45 -1.91
C LEU A 251 -5.10 9.65 -2.38
N ARG A 252 -5.31 10.03 -3.66
CA ARG A 252 -6.66 10.23 -4.22
C ARG A 252 -7.54 8.99 -4.07
N THR A 253 -6.97 7.81 -4.31
CA THR A 253 -7.70 6.53 -4.21
C THR A 253 -8.09 6.24 -2.77
N VAL A 254 -7.15 6.40 -1.83
CA VAL A 254 -7.40 6.17 -0.40
C VAL A 254 -8.44 7.15 0.12
N HIS A 255 -8.29 8.47 -0.12
CA HIS A 255 -9.29 9.47 0.29
C HIS A 255 -10.69 9.12 -0.21
N ARG A 256 -10.83 8.80 -1.50
CA ARG A 256 -12.12 8.46 -2.10
C ARG A 256 -12.79 7.28 -1.39
N LEU A 257 -12.01 6.29 -0.97
CA LEU A 257 -12.55 5.03 -0.46
C LEU A 257 -12.79 5.06 1.05
N VAL A 258 -11.95 5.73 1.83
CA VAL A 258 -12.16 5.88 3.29
C VAL A 258 -13.25 6.90 3.62
N ARG A 259 -13.58 7.81 2.69
CA ARG A 259 -14.67 8.77 2.86
C ARG A 259 -16.05 8.22 2.50
N GLU A 260 -16.14 7.01 1.94
CA GLU A 260 -17.38 6.38 1.46
C GLU A 260 -18.31 7.32 0.66
N VAL A 261 -17.83 7.99 -0.39
CA VAL A 261 -18.73 8.56 -1.39
C VAL A 261 -19.30 7.40 -2.22
N ARG A 262 -20.36 6.74 -1.73
CA ARG A 262 -21.10 5.72 -2.48
C ARG A 262 -22.01 6.44 -3.50
N PRO A 263 -21.76 6.33 -4.82
CA PRO A 263 -22.81 6.67 -5.78
C PRO A 263 -24.02 5.73 -5.59
N PRO A 264 -25.26 6.19 -5.84
CA PRO A 264 -26.47 5.40 -5.65
C PRO A 264 -26.42 4.07 -6.44
N ARG A 265 -26.87 2.98 -5.80
CA ARG A 265 -26.75 1.60 -6.28
C ARG A 265 -27.79 1.30 -7.38
N THR A 266 -27.35 0.78 -8.52
CA THR A 266 -28.21 0.18 -9.55
C THR A 266 -28.14 -1.36 -9.45
N PRO A 267 -29.27 -2.08 -9.34
CA PRO A 267 -29.29 -3.50 -8.93
C PRO A 267 -28.67 -4.50 -9.92
N LEU A 268 -28.57 -4.17 -11.21
CA LEU A 268 -28.03 -5.08 -12.23
C LEU A 268 -26.50 -5.27 -12.19
N VAL A 269 -25.77 -4.44 -11.44
CA VAL A 269 -24.29 -4.49 -11.34
C VAL A 269 -23.80 -5.35 -10.16
N ASP A 270 -24.69 -5.73 -9.23
CA ASP A 270 -24.33 -6.38 -7.96
C ASP A 270 -23.88 -7.84 -8.10
N LEU A 271 -24.40 -8.61 -9.06
CA LEU A 271 -24.02 -10.02 -9.23
C LEU A 271 -22.57 -10.22 -9.72
N ARG A 272 -22.01 -9.22 -10.44
CA ARG A 272 -20.59 -9.25 -10.85
C ARG A 272 -19.68 -8.63 -9.79
N ARG A 273 -20.14 -7.60 -9.07
CA ARG A 273 -19.35 -6.89 -8.04
C ARG A 273 -19.27 -7.59 -6.69
N ALA A 274 -20.19 -8.49 -6.35
CA ALA A 274 -20.09 -9.28 -5.11
C ALA A 274 -18.78 -10.11 -5.04
N ARG A 275 -18.17 -10.44 -6.19
CA ARG A 275 -16.85 -11.09 -6.27
C ARG A 275 -15.66 -10.13 -6.13
N ASP A 276 -15.88 -8.83 -6.23
CA ASP A 276 -14.88 -7.76 -6.25
C ASP A 276 -15.03 -6.73 -5.10
N ALA A 277 -16.03 -6.88 -4.24
CA ALA A 277 -16.36 -5.95 -3.17
C ALA A 277 -15.39 -6.06 -1.98
N GLY A 278 -14.19 -5.55 -2.17
CA GLY A 278 -13.17 -5.44 -1.13
C GLY A 278 -11.79 -5.03 -1.64
N PHE A 279 -11.66 -4.52 -2.87
CA PHE A 279 -10.36 -4.15 -3.42
C PHE A 279 -10.45 -2.85 -4.19
N LEU A 280 -9.39 -2.05 -4.10
CA LEU A 280 -9.33 -0.71 -4.68
C LEU A 280 -9.58 -0.75 -6.19
N THR A 281 -10.52 0.02 -6.71
CA THR A 281 -10.52 0.35 -8.13
C THR A 281 -9.48 1.43 -8.39
N TRP A 282 -8.26 1.04 -8.74
CA TRP A 282 -7.20 2.00 -9.04
C TRP A 282 -7.56 2.85 -10.27
N PRO A 283 -7.48 4.19 -10.18
CA PRO A 283 -7.87 5.06 -11.27
C PRO A 283 -7.00 4.82 -12.51
N ALA A 284 -7.63 4.86 -13.68
CA ALA A 284 -6.92 5.17 -14.92
C ALA A 284 -6.35 6.58 -14.79
N ALA A 285 -5.09 6.75 -15.20
CA ALA A 285 -4.35 7.98 -14.98
C ALA A 285 -5.06 9.17 -15.63
#